data_AF-A0A369JUB9-F1
#
_entry.id   AF-A0A369JUB9-F1
#
_cell.length_a   1.000
_cell.length_b   1.000
_cell.length_c   1.000
_cell.angle_alpha   90.00
_cell.angle_beta   90.00
_cell.angle_gamma   90.00
#
_symmetry.space_group_name_H-M   'P 1'
#
loop_
_entity.id
_entity.type
_entity.pdbx_description
1 polymer ?
#
loop_
_entity_poly.entity_id
_entity_poly.type
_entity_poly.pdbx_seq_one_letter_code
_entity_poly.pdbx_strand_id
1 'polypeptide(L)'
;MIVFWTIIGFIATLGVPLALYQLIFGYFDRPAPGARRESGLRQAEARALSIGISFGSLLLFSLPIIVWKLIGKRKMRKMLGRWADMDRINSGHTNPIPTWKVRTPAIFKDTITLIITIPQRSSTSSFHPNAYLPSYINAPVDADANYFYPYKPAPGLPRMSTIGNVPLYLDEKRNYSV
;
A
#
# COMPACT_ATOMS: atom_id res chain seq x y z
N MET A 1 -13.32 -19.82 2.50
CA MET A 1 -14.27 -19.81 3.64
C MET A 1 -15.14 -18.56 3.69
N ILE A 2 -14.57 -17.34 3.61
CA ILE A 2 -15.35 -16.08 3.63
C ILE A 2 -16.34 -15.95 2.47
N VAL A 3 -15.96 -16.39 1.26
CA VAL A 3 -16.88 -16.37 0.09
C VAL A 3 -18.14 -17.19 0.37
N PHE A 4 -18.00 -18.37 0.96
CA PHE A 4 -19.14 -19.21 1.34
C PHE A 4 -20.02 -18.54 2.39
N TRP A 5 -19.42 -17.95 3.43
CA TRP A 5 -20.15 -17.19 4.44
C TRP A 5 -20.89 -15.98 3.84
N THR A 6 -20.28 -15.26 2.91
CA THR A 6 -20.94 -14.14 2.22
C THR A 6 -22.09 -14.60 1.33
N ILE A 7 -21.95 -15.75 0.66
CA ILE A 7 -23.03 -16.31 -0.18
C ILE A 7 -24.20 -16.75 0.70
N ILE A 8 -23.94 -17.53 1.75
CA ILE A 8 -24.99 -17.92 2.71
C ILE A 8 -25.62 -16.68 3.34
N GLY A 9 -24.81 -15.73 3.79
CA GLY A 9 -25.28 -14.49 4.39
C GLY A 9 -26.17 -13.71 3.44
N PHE A 10 -25.81 -13.61 2.15
CA PHE A 10 -26.60 -12.97 1.10
C PHE A 10 -27.94 -13.69 0.85
N ILE A 11 -27.92 -15.02 0.74
CA ILE A 11 -29.14 -15.83 0.59
C ILE A 11 -30.02 -15.66 1.83
N ALA A 12 -29.45 -15.72 3.03
CA ALA A 12 -30.18 -15.58 4.29
C ALA A 12 -30.75 -14.17 4.47
N THR A 13 -30.07 -13.11 4.00
CA THR A 13 -30.60 -11.74 4.07
C THR A 13 -31.84 -11.54 3.21
N LEU A 14 -32.03 -12.34 2.16
CA LEU A 14 -33.22 -12.30 1.32
C LEU A 14 -34.27 -13.32 1.77
N GLY A 15 -33.85 -14.56 2.02
CA GLY A 15 -34.75 -15.67 2.35
C GLY A 15 -35.37 -15.55 3.74
N VAL A 16 -34.60 -15.15 4.76
CA VAL A 16 -35.11 -15.07 6.14
C VAL A 16 -36.20 -14.01 6.27
N PRO A 17 -36.02 -12.76 5.78
CA PRO A 17 -37.10 -11.77 5.84
C PRO A 17 -38.32 -12.18 5.04
N LEU A 18 -38.15 -12.82 3.88
CA LEU A 18 -39.29 -13.24 3.04
C LEU A 18 -40.12 -14.34 3.72
N ALA A 19 -39.46 -15.35 4.29
CA ALA A 19 -40.13 -16.42 5.02
C ALA A 19 -40.81 -15.92 6.30
N LEU A 20 -40.13 -15.05 7.06
CA LEU A 20 -40.71 -14.47 8.27
C LEU A 20 -41.82 -13.48 7.95
N TYR A 21 -41.74 -12.75 6.85
CA TYR A 21 -42.81 -11.85 6.40
C TYR A 21 -44.12 -12.60 6.17
N GLN A 22 -44.08 -13.77 5.52
CA GLN A 22 -45.27 -14.60 5.32
C GLN A 22 -45.89 -15.07 6.65
N LEU A 23 -45.05 -15.48 7.61
CA LEU A 23 -45.51 -15.86 8.95
C LEU A 23 -46.13 -14.68 9.71
N ILE A 24 -45.49 -13.51 9.66
CA ILE A 24 -45.97 -12.29 10.32
C ILE A 24 -47.31 -11.87 9.70
N PHE A 25 -47.42 -11.81 8.38
CA PHE A 25 -48.67 -11.46 7.71
C PHE A 25 -49.79 -12.44 8.04
N GLY A 26 -49.52 -13.76 7.99
CA GLY A 26 -50.51 -14.78 8.34
C GLY A 26 -50.99 -14.74 9.80
N TYR A 27 -50.20 -14.17 10.71
CA TYR A 27 -50.60 -13.93 12.10
C TYR A 27 -51.47 -12.66 12.23
N PHE A 28 -51.10 -11.58 11.54
CA PHE A 28 -51.82 -10.30 11.59
C PHE A 28 -53.12 -10.27 10.76
N ASP A 29 -53.26 -11.13 9.74
CA ASP A 29 -54.47 -11.27 8.92
C ASP A 29 -55.60 -12.08 9.58
N ARG A 30 -55.36 -12.67 10.77
CA ARG A 30 -56.44 -13.36 11.49
C ARG A 30 -57.47 -12.32 11.96
N PRO A 31 -58.73 -12.40 11.50
CA PRO A 31 -59.74 -11.41 11.86
C PRO A 31 -60.03 -11.49 13.35
N ALA A 32 -59.57 -10.49 14.10
CA ALA A 32 -60.00 -10.31 15.48
C ALA A 32 -61.48 -9.92 15.48
N PRO A 33 -62.35 -10.63 16.23
CA PRO A 33 -63.79 -10.33 16.24
C PRO A 33 -63.99 -8.89 16.74
N GLY A 34 -64.48 -8.00 15.86
CA GLY A 34 -64.82 -6.59 16.18
C GLY A 34 -63.88 -5.52 15.59
N ALA A 35 -62.74 -5.86 14.99
CA ALA A 35 -61.72 -4.88 14.59
C ALA A 35 -61.89 -4.39 13.13
N ARG A 36 -62.90 -3.56 12.83
CA ARG A 36 -63.12 -3.02 11.45
C ARG A 36 -62.29 -1.77 11.12
N ARG A 37 -61.59 -1.17 12.10
CA ARG A 37 -60.86 0.12 11.97
C ARG A 37 -59.33 0.05 12.18
N GLU A 38 -58.78 -1.08 12.64
CA GLU A 38 -57.35 -1.20 13.01
C GLU A 38 -56.46 -1.86 11.96
N SER A 39 -57.02 -2.29 10.81
CA SER A 39 -56.28 -3.05 9.80
C SER A 39 -55.06 -2.30 9.25
N GLY A 40 -55.14 -0.97 9.07
CA GLY A 40 -54.03 -0.14 8.58
C GLY A 40 -52.85 -0.04 9.56
N LEU A 41 -53.12 0.10 10.86
CA LEU A 41 -52.08 0.17 11.91
C LEU A 41 -51.34 -1.16 12.04
N ARG A 42 -52.07 -2.28 12.05
CA ARG A 42 -51.49 -3.63 12.12
C ARG A 42 -50.62 -3.96 10.90
N GLN A 43 -51.02 -3.51 9.71
CA GLN A 43 -50.21 -3.66 8.51
C GLN A 43 -48.92 -2.82 8.55
N ALA A 44 -48.97 -1.62 9.13
CA ALA A 44 -47.78 -0.78 9.32
C ALA A 44 -46.80 -1.41 10.32
N GLU A 45 -47.31 -1.96 11.43
CA GLU A 45 -46.50 -2.70 12.42
C GLU A 45 -45.82 -3.93 11.81
N ALA A 46 -46.55 -4.75 11.04
CA ALA A 46 -45.99 -5.91 10.35
C ALA A 46 -44.86 -5.53 9.39
N ARG A 47 -45.02 -4.42 8.65
CA ARG A 47 -43.98 -3.89 7.76
C ARG A 47 -42.75 -3.42 8.53
N ALA A 48 -42.94 -2.64 9.60
CA ALA A 48 -41.83 -2.16 10.43
C ALA A 48 -41.01 -3.32 11.02
N LEU A 49 -41.69 -4.37 11.48
CA LEU A 49 -41.07 -5.56 12.06
C LEU A 49 -40.27 -6.34 10.99
N SER A 50 -40.81 -6.47 9.78
CA SER A 50 -40.10 -7.10 8.64
C SER A 50 -38.85 -6.32 8.20
N ILE A 51 -38.90 -4.99 8.24
CA ILE A 51 -37.75 -4.13 7.97
C ILE A 51 -36.69 -4.34 9.06
N GLY A 52 -37.10 -4.36 10.33
CA GLY A 52 -36.20 -4.63 11.45
C GLY A 52 -35.47 -5.97 11.33
N ILE A 53 -36.19 -7.04 10.98
CA ILE A 53 -35.60 -8.37 10.75
C ILE A 53 -34.62 -8.35 9.57
N SER A 54 -34.95 -7.63 8.50
CA SER A 54 -34.08 -7.50 7.32
C SER A 54 -32.74 -6.85 7.68
N PHE A 55 -32.79 -5.72 8.40
CA PHE A 55 -31.58 -5.05 8.87
C PHE A 55 -30.82 -5.87 9.91
N GLY A 56 -31.53 -6.57 10.81
CA GLY A 56 -30.92 -7.46 11.79
C GLY A 56 -30.15 -8.60 11.14
N SER A 57 -30.73 -9.25 10.13
CA SER A 57 -30.07 -10.30 9.33
C SER A 57 -28.84 -9.75 8.62
N LEU A 58 -28.96 -8.58 7.99
CA LEU A 58 -27.84 -7.93 7.30
C LEU A 58 -26.67 -7.62 8.23
N LEU A 59 -26.96 -7.08 9.42
CA LEU A 59 -25.96 -6.82 10.44
C LEU A 59 -25.32 -8.10 10.95
N LEU A 60 -26.11 -9.14 11.24
CA LEU A 60 -25.62 -10.43 11.74
C LEU A 60 -24.52 -11.01 10.85
N PHE A 61 -24.73 -11.00 9.52
CA PHE A 61 -23.76 -11.58 8.58
C PHE A 61 -22.63 -10.63 8.21
N SER A 62 -22.86 -9.31 8.20
CA SER A 62 -21.84 -8.32 7.82
C SER A 62 -20.87 -7.96 8.96
N LEU A 63 -21.34 -7.93 10.21
CA LEU A 63 -20.53 -7.55 11.38
C LEU A 63 -19.24 -8.38 11.52
N PRO A 64 -19.29 -9.73 11.49
CA PRO A 64 -18.09 -10.54 11.62
C PRO A 64 -17.04 -10.22 10.55
N ILE A 65 -17.48 -9.97 9.31
CA ILE A 65 -16.59 -9.66 8.19
C ILE A 65 -15.93 -8.29 8.41
N ILE A 66 -16.71 -7.29 8.82
CA ILE A 66 -16.22 -5.93 9.08
C ILE A 66 -15.20 -5.96 10.23
N VAL A 67 -15.56 -6.60 11.34
CA VAL A 67 -14.70 -6.73 12.53
C VAL A 67 -13.39 -7.42 12.17
N TRP A 68 -13.45 -8.55 11.47
CA TRP A 68 -12.27 -9.29 11.04
C TRP A 68 -11.37 -8.44 10.13
N LYS A 69 -11.94 -7.73 9.14
CA LYS A 69 -11.17 -6.83 8.27
C LYS A 69 -10.53 -5.68 9.04
N LEU A 70 -11.21 -5.11 10.03
CA LEU A 70 -10.66 -4.04 10.86
C LEU A 70 -9.47 -4.53 11.70
N ILE A 71 -9.59 -5.71 12.31
CA ILE A 71 -8.51 -6.34 13.09
C ILE A 71 -7.31 -6.62 12.19
N GLY A 72 -7.52 -7.23 11.02
CA GLY A 72 -6.45 -7.52 10.06
C GLY A 72 -5.72 -6.25 9.61
N LYS A 73 -6.46 -5.20 9.25
CA LYS A 73 -5.90 -3.90 8.86
C LYS A 73 -5.08 -3.25 9.97
N ARG A 74 -5.49 -3.39 11.23
CA ARG A 74 -4.75 -2.85 12.39
C ARG A 74 -3.44 -3.61 12.60
N LYS A 75 -3.48 -4.94 12.59
CA LYS A 75 -2.28 -5.79 12.73
C LYS A 75 -1.25 -5.50 11.64
N MET A 76 -1.69 -5.40 10.38
CA MET A 76 -0.80 -5.16 9.26
C MET A 76 -0.16 -3.77 9.27
N ARG A 77 -0.91 -2.73 9.64
CA ARG A 77 -0.34 -1.38 9.82
C ARG A 77 0.72 -1.35 10.92
N LYS A 78 0.49 -2.05 12.04
CA LYS A 78 1.48 -2.16 13.12
C LYS A 78 2.75 -2.87 12.66
N MET A 79 2.61 -3.93 11.86
CA MET A 79 3.73 -4.67 11.28
C MET A 79 4.54 -3.81 10.30
N LEU A 80 3.88 -3.10 9.38
CA LEU A 80 4.53 -2.20 8.43
C LEU A 80 5.25 -1.04 9.13
N GLY A 81 4.68 -0.48 10.19
CA GLY A 81 5.34 0.55 10.99
C GLY A 81 6.66 0.05 11.57
N ARG A 82 6.66 -1.14 12.17
CA ARG A 82 7.88 -1.75 12.72
C ARG A 82 8.96 -1.99 11.67
N TRP A 83 8.59 -2.40 10.47
CA TRP A 83 9.53 -2.58 9.37
C TRP A 83 10.12 -1.25 8.89
N ALA A 84 9.28 -0.23 8.76
CA ALA A 84 9.75 1.12 8.43
C ALA A 84 10.70 1.69 9.50
N ASP A 85 10.42 1.43 10.78
CA ASP A 85 11.28 1.84 11.89
C ASP A 85 12.63 1.11 11.86
N MET A 86 12.63 -0.20 11.62
CA MET A 86 13.86 -1.00 11.47
C MET A 86 14.72 -0.53 10.30
N ASP A 87 14.10 -0.21 9.16
CA ASP A 87 14.83 0.31 8.00
C ASP A 87 15.41 1.68 8.25
N ARG A 88 14.72 2.54 9.00
CA ARG A 88 15.23 3.85 9.38
C ARG A 88 16.45 3.74 10.31
N ILE A 89 16.45 2.78 11.22
CA ILE A 89 17.60 2.50 12.10
C ILE A 89 18.78 1.99 11.27
N ASN A 90 18.54 1.07 10.33
CA ASN A 90 19.60 0.44 9.55
C ASN A 90 20.16 1.32 8.43
N SER A 91 19.35 2.21 7.84
CA SER A 91 19.76 3.00 6.67
C SER A 91 20.59 4.23 7.04
N GLY A 92 20.58 4.71 8.29
CA GLY A 92 21.25 5.96 8.67
C GLY A 92 20.57 7.21 8.09
N HIS A 93 21.04 8.41 8.49
CA HIS A 93 20.34 9.68 8.24
C HIS A 93 20.35 10.18 6.79
N THR A 94 21.30 9.70 5.98
CA THR A 94 21.56 10.24 4.63
C THR A 94 21.07 9.32 3.51
N ASN A 95 20.73 8.07 3.82
CA ASN A 95 20.26 7.13 2.80
C ASN A 95 18.75 7.23 2.61
N PRO A 96 18.28 7.08 1.37
CA PRO A 96 16.87 7.19 1.08
C PRO A 96 16.12 5.95 1.60
N ILE A 97 15.06 6.18 2.37
CA ILE A 97 14.34 5.13 3.13
C ILE A 97 13.29 4.44 2.23
N PRO A 98 13.24 3.10 2.18
CA PRO A 98 12.22 2.38 1.42
C PRO A 98 10.82 2.62 2.01
N THR A 99 9.81 2.68 1.14
CA THR A 99 8.41 2.79 1.59
C THR A 99 7.67 1.46 1.39
N TRP A 100 7.01 1.01 2.47
CA TRP A 100 6.27 -0.24 2.51
C TRP A 100 4.76 0.02 2.40
N LYS A 101 4.12 -0.60 1.42
CA LYS A 101 2.66 -0.54 1.25
C LYS A 101 2.10 -1.95 1.09
N VAL A 102 0.99 -2.26 1.75
CA VAL A 102 0.30 -3.55 1.57
C VAL A 102 -1.11 -3.34 1.06
N ARG A 103 -1.47 -4.12 0.05
CA ARG A 103 -2.85 -4.30 -0.39
C ARG A 103 -3.43 -5.55 0.27
N THR A 104 -4.39 -5.32 1.17
CA THR A 104 -5.19 -6.37 1.82
C THR A 104 -6.06 -7.12 0.82
N PRO A 105 -6.39 -8.39 1.10
CA PRO A 105 -7.22 -9.19 0.22
C PRO A 105 -8.65 -8.60 0.11
N ALA A 106 -9.21 -8.69 -1.09
CA ALA A 106 -10.59 -8.29 -1.36
C ALA A 106 -11.53 -9.47 -1.06
N ILE A 107 -12.85 -9.25 -1.06
CA ILE A 107 -13.83 -10.32 -0.79
C ILE A 107 -13.68 -11.49 -1.79
N PHE A 108 -13.24 -11.19 -3.03
CA PHE A 108 -13.04 -12.15 -4.11
C PHE A 108 -11.57 -12.38 -4.49
N LYS A 109 -10.63 -11.80 -3.74
CA LYS A 109 -9.19 -11.98 -4.00
C LYS A 109 -8.50 -12.37 -2.72
N ASP A 110 -7.94 -13.57 -2.68
CA ASP A 110 -7.23 -14.10 -1.51
C ASP A 110 -5.75 -13.67 -1.46
N THR A 111 -5.29 -12.94 -2.46
CA THR A 111 -3.89 -12.53 -2.55
C THR A 111 -3.62 -11.28 -1.71
N ILE A 112 -2.57 -11.34 -0.90
CA ILE A 112 -1.98 -10.17 -0.24
C ILE A 112 -0.82 -9.69 -1.10
N THR A 113 -0.81 -8.41 -1.47
CA THR A 113 0.30 -7.83 -2.26
C THR A 113 1.08 -6.85 -1.41
N LEU A 114 2.36 -7.15 -1.21
CA LEU A 114 3.33 -6.23 -0.63
C LEU A 114 4.00 -5.43 -1.76
N ILE A 115 3.99 -4.11 -1.63
CA ILE A 115 4.61 -3.17 -2.57
C ILE A 115 5.71 -2.46 -1.80
N ILE A 116 6.96 -2.68 -2.24
CA ILE A 116 8.15 -2.07 -1.68
C ILE A 116 8.65 -1.06 -2.71
N THR A 117 8.68 0.22 -2.35
CA THR A 117 9.25 1.26 -3.22
C THR A 117 10.63 1.60 -2.70
N ILE A 118 11.65 1.23 -3.46
CA ILE A 118 13.05 1.56 -3.17
C ILE A 118 13.36 2.87 -3.89
N PRO A 119 13.67 3.95 -3.16
CA PRO A 119 14.08 5.20 -3.78
C PRO A 119 15.41 5.01 -4.51
N GLN A 120 15.57 5.66 -5.66
CA GLN A 120 16.83 5.61 -6.41
C GLN A 120 17.94 6.24 -5.57
N ARG A 121 19.02 5.49 -5.33
CA ARG A 121 20.28 6.09 -4.89
C ARG A 121 20.73 7.04 -6.02
N SER A 122 21.15 8.25 -5.67
CA SER A 122 21.81 9.14 -6.63
C SER A 122 22.93 8.35 -7.31
N SER A 123 22.93 8.33 -8.64
CA SER A 123 23.92 7.59 -9.41
C SER A 123 25.31 8.04 -8.99
N THR A 124 26.15 7.10 -8.55
CA THR A 124 27.54 7.40 -8.23
C THR A 124 28.21 7.95 -9.47
N SER A 125 28.55 9.24 -9.41
CA SER A 125 29.35 9.89 -10.42
C SER A 125 30.74 9.27 -10.41
N SER A 126 31.25 8.84 -11.57
CA SER A 126 32.64 8.36 -11.70
C SER A 126 33.66 9.50 -11.61
N PHE A 127 33.20 10.73 -11.51
CA PHE A 127 34.03 11.92 -11.45
C PHE A 127 34.59 12.15 -10.04
N HIS A 128 35.77 12.75 -9.97
CA HIS A 128 36.41 13.08 -8.71
C HIS A 128 35.57 14.08 -7.90
N PRO A 129 35.55 14.01 -6.55
CA PRO A 129 34.76 14.94 -5.70
C PRO A 129 35.11 16.41 -5.88
N ASN A 130 36.33 16.70 -6.32
CA ASN A 130 36.78 18.05 -6.63
C ASN A 130 36.86 18.35 -8.14
N ALA A 131 36.29 17.50 -9.00
CA ALA A 131 36.19 17.80 -10.42
C ALA A 131 35.21 18.95 -10.64
N TYR A 132 35.54 19.87 -11.55
CA TYR A 132 34.58 20.87 -12.00
C TYR A 132 33.52 20.17 -12.86
N LEU A 133 32.37 19.90 -12.25
CA LEU A 133 31.26 19.22 -12.89
C LEU A 133 30.23 20.24 -13.38
N PRO A 134 29.78 20.13 -14.64
CA PRO A 134 28.62 20.86 -15.12
C PRO A 134 27.40 20.55 -14.24
N SER A 135 26.50 21.52 -14.07
CA SER A 135 25.35 21.44 -13.15
C SER A 135 24.36 20.30 -13.42
N TYR A 136 24.44 19.67 -14.60
CA TYR A 136 23.60 18.53 -14.97
C TYR A 136 24.21 17.16 -14.61
N ILE A 137 25.43 17.12 -14.07
CA ILE A 137 26.10 15.88 -13.62
C ILE A 137 26.09 15.84 -12.08
N ASN A 138 25.61 14.74 -11.51
CA ASN A 138 25.62 14.54 -10.07
C ASN A 138 27.07 14.53 -9.52
N ALA A 139 27.28 15.09 -8.34
CA ALA A 139 28.56 14.96 -7.63
C ALA A 139 28.72 13.52 -7.10
N PRO A 140 29.97 13.03 -6.94
CA PRO A 140 30.22 11.73 -6.32
C PRO A 140 29.75 11.71 -4.86
N VAL A 141 29.25 10.54 -4.43
CA VAL A 141 28.59 10.35 -3.12
C VAL A 141 29.59 10.29 -1.96
N ASP A 142 30.86 9.96 -2.26
CA ASP A 142 31.91 9.78 -1.26
C ASP A 142 33.12 10.66 -1.62
N ALA A 143 33.52 11.52 -0.69
CA ALA A 143 34.63 12.46 -0.86
C ALA A 143 36.00 11.76 -0.88
N ASP A 144 36.08 10.52 -0.39
CA ASP A 144 37.31 9.73 -0.25
C ASP A 144 37.39 8.53 -1.22
N ALA A 145 36.37 8.29 -2.05
CA ALA A 145 36.34 7.20 -3.03
C ALA A 145 37.20 7.50 -4.26
N ASN A 146 38.51 7.62 -4.06
CA ASN A 146 39.49 7.88 -5.09
C ASN A 146 39.86 6.57 -5.81
N TYR A 147 38.94 5.97 -6.56
CA TYR A 147 39.13 4.65 -7.17
C TYR A 147 40.17 4.63 -8.31
N PHE A 148 40.51 5.80 -8.90
CA PHE A 148 41.36 5.89 -10.09
C PHE A 148 42.59 6.81 -9.95
N TYR A 149 42.89 7.37 -8.77
CA TYR A 149 44.04 8.25 -8.58
C TYR A 149 44.99 7.78 -7.46
N PRO A 150 46.27 7.50 -7.76
CA PRO A 150 47.24 7.03 -6.75
C PRO A 150 47.75 8.13 -5.81
N TYR A 151 47.31 9.39 -5.95
CA TYR A 151 47.81 10.51 -5.17
C TYR A 151 46.78 10.99 -4.14
N LYS A 152 47.09 10.77 -2.85
CA LYS A 152 46.41 11.43 -1.73
C LYS A 152 47.00 12.84 -1.55
N PRO A 153 46.20 13.90 -1.47
CA PRO A 153 46.72 15.25 -1.27
C PRO A 153 47.35 15.36 0.12
N ALA A 154 48.65 15.61 0.19
CA ALA A 154 49.31 15.96 1.44
C ALA A 154 48.96 17.41 1.85
N PRO A 155 48.75 17.68 3.14
CA PRO A 155 48.37 19.01 3.62
C PRO A 155 49.46 20.04 3.27
N GLY A 156 49.05 21.14 2.64
CA GLY A 156 49.94 22.26 2.29
C GLY A 156 50.44 22.30 0.85
N LEU A 157 50.18 21.28 0.02
CA LEU A 157 50.49 21.34 -1.41
C LEU A 157 49.31 21.86 -2.25
N PRO A 158 49.56 22.72 -3.27
CA PRO A 158 48.54 23.12 -4.22
C PRO A 158 47.90 21.90 -4.88
N ARG A 159 46.57 21.88 -4.94
CA ARG A 159 45.82 20.82 -5.63
C ARG A 159 46.15 20.93 -7.12
N MET A 160 46.92 19.98 -7.65
CA MET A 160 47.21 19.94 -9.09
C MET A 160 45.91 19.72 -9.86
N SER A 161 45.49 20.73 -10.62
CA SER A 161 44.51 20.58 -11.69
C SER A 161 45.09 19.62 -12.72
N THR A 162 44.44 18.49 -12.96
CA THR A 162 44.81 17.55 -14.02
C THR A 162 44.21 17.94 -15.37
N ILE A 163 43.50 19.07 -15.45
CA ILE A 163 43.11 19.70 -16.72
C ILE A 163 44.34 20.43 -17.24
N GLY A 164 45.16 19.74 -18.03
CA GLY A 164 46.31 20.36 -18.71
C GLY A 164 47.42 19.43 -19.18
N ASN A 165 47.55 18.21 -18.64
CA ASN A 165 48.72 17.35 -18.92
C ASN A 165 48.47 16.16 -19.86
N VAL A 166 47.29 16.06 -20.48
CA VAL A 166 47.08 15.11 -21.58
C VAL A 166 47.29 15.89 -22.89
N PRO A 167 48.39 15.67 -23.63
CA PRO A 167 48.55 16.32 -24.93
C PRO A 167 47.44 15.86 -25.87
N LEU A 168 46.57 16.78 -26.28
CA LEU A 168 45.45 16.55 -27.21
C LEU A 168 45.89 16.40 -28.68
N TYR A 169 47.15 16.05 -28.92
CA TYR A 169 47.68 15.81 -30.27
C TYR A 169 48.53 14.55 -30.28
N LEU A 170 47.86 13.39 -30.21
CA LEU A 170 48.38 12.19 -30.87
C LEU A 170 47.71 12.16 -32.24
N ASP A 171 48.43 12.74 -33.20
CA ASP A 171 48.12 12.68 -34.62
C ASP A 171 48.13 11.20 -35.06
N GLU A 172 46.94 10.64 -35.30
CA GLU A 172 46.73 9.22 -35.65
C GLU A 172 47.20 8.89 -37.08
N LYS A 173 47.83 9.84 -37.78
CA LYS A 173 48.44 9.65 -39.11
C LYS A 173 49.95 9.84 -39.07
N ARG A 174 50.68 8.84 -38.56
CA ARG A 174 52.10 8.65 -38.92
C ARG A 174 52.35 7.24 -39.42
N ASN A 175 51.98 7.06 -40.69
CA ASN A 175 52.57 6.23 -41.73
C ASN A 175 53.30 4.95 -41.28
N TYR A 176 52.66 3.82 -41.54
CA TYR A 176 53.36 2.61 -41.95
C TYR A 176 53.86 2.80 -43.39
N SER A 177 55.18 2.80 -43.59
CA SER A 177 55.78 2.39 -44.85
C SER A 177 57.18 1.84 -44.58
N VAL A 178 57.41 0.67 -45.16
CA VAL A 178 58.64 -0.14 -45.23
C VAL A 178 59.87 0.69 -45.60
#